data_AF-A0A2G9T649-F1
#
_entry.id   AF-A0A2G9T649-F1
#
_cell.length_a   1.000
_cell.length_b   1.000
_cell.length_c   1.000
_cell.angle_alpha   90.00
_cell.angle_beta   90.00
_cell.angle_gamma   90.00
#
_symmetry.space_group_name_H-M   'P 1'
#
loop_
_entity.id
_entity.type
_entity.pdbx_description
1 polymer ?
#
loop_
_entity_poly.entity_id
_entity_poly.type
_entity_poly.pdbx_seq_one_letter_code
_entity_poly.pdbx_strand_id
1 'polypeptide(L)'
;PCALTNVSRFCPYRVRVSEDAPWHRISLLARNRIAAVCDYYTFIRYLRAGLIKSGIRDAYFDVMQLRRNMCLAKLGLGFVPKTNLRPGF
;
A
#
# COMPACT_ATOMS: atom_id res chain seq x y z
N PRO A 1 2.86 -20.93 -8.41
CA PRO A 1 3.94 -19.96 -8.10
C PRO A 1 3.34 -18.54 -8.00
N CYS A 2 3.91 -17.67 -7.16
CA CYS A 2 3.50 -16.26 -7.10
C CYS A 2 3.86 -15.56 -8.42
N ALA A 3 2.89 -14.94 -9.08
CA ALA A 3 3.07 -14.34 -10.41
C ALA A 3 4.14 -13.22 -10.46
N LEU A 4 4.38 -12.54 -9.33
CA LEU A 4 5.30 -11.39 -9.27
C LEU A 4 6.68 -11.71 -8.72
N THR A 5 6.83 -12.80 -7.96
CA THR A 5 8.12 -13.14 -7.34
C THR A 5 8.71 -14.44 -7.87
N ASN A 6 7.96 -15.18 -8.70
CA ASN A 6 8.33 -16.51 -9.22
C ASN A 6 8.68 -17.56 -8.14
N VAL A 7 8.41 -17.26 -6.88
CA VAL A 7 8.62 -18.19 -5.75
C VAL A 7 7.36 -19.05 -5.57
N SER A 8 7.55 -20.36 -5.37
CA SER A 8 6.47 -21.27 -4.99
C SER A 8 6.06 -21.03 -3.55
N ARG A 9 4.96 -20.29 -3.35
CA ARG A 9 4.35 -19.99 -2.05
C ARG A 9 2.83 -20.08 -2.17
N PHE A 10 2.14 -20.24 -1.05
CA PHE A 10 0.69 -20.05 -0.98
C PHE A 10 0.31 -18.61 -1.36
N CYS A 11 -0.59 -18.46 -2.34
CA CYS A 11 -0.98 -17.17 -2.92
C CYS A 11 -2.50 -16.97 -2.81
N PRO A 12 -3.01 -16.54 -1.65
CA PRO A 12 -4.45 -16.36 -1.44
C PRO A 12 -4.98 -15.07 -2.09
N TYR A 13 -4.13 -14.12 -2.47
CA TYR A 13 -4.52 -12.83 -3.00
C TYR A 13 -4.49 -12.80 -4.53
N ARG A 14 -5.29 -11.89 -5.12
CA ARG A 14 -5.30 -11.62 -6.55
C ARG A 14 -5.16 -10.12 -6.81
N VAL A 15 -4.50 -9.76 -7.90
CA VAL A 15 -4.36 -8.38 -8.38
C VAL A 15 -4.60 -8.30 -9.87
N ARG A 16 -5.14 -7.18 -10.35
CA ARG A 16 -5.25 -6.81 -11.76
C ARG A 16 -4.75 -5.38 -11.93
N VAL A 17 -4.20 -5.07 -13.11
CA VAL A 17 -3.61 -3.74 -13.39
C VAL A 17 -4.68 -2.73 -13.79
N SER A 18 -5.69 -3.19 -14.53
CA SER A 18 -6.86 -2.44 -14.97
C SER A 18 -8.10 -3.34 -14.90
N GLU A 19 -9.28 -2.78 -15.13
CA GLU A 19 -10.54 -3.53 -15.14
C GLU A 19 -10.51 -4.69 -16.16
N ASP A 20 -9.95 -4.45 -17.34
CA ASP A 20 -9.88 -5.39 -18.47
C ASP A 20 -8.69 -6.37 -18.39
N ALA A 21 -7.78 -6.17 -17.43
CA ALA A 21 -6.60 -7.02 -17.30
C ALA A 21 -6.92 -8.36 -16.58
N PRO A 22 -6.21 -9.45 -16.93
CA PRO A 22 -6.40 -10.73 -16.27
C PRO A 22 -5.98 -10.67 -14.79
N TRP A 23 -6.60 -11.51 -13.97
CA TRP A 23 -6.25 -11.66 -12.56
C TRP A 23 -4.96 -12.45 -12.37
N HIS A 24 -4.03 -11.91 -11.59
CA HIS A 24 -2.79 -12.57 -11.20
C HIS A 24 -2.83 -12.96 -9.73
N ARG A 25 -2.52 -14.23 -9.42
CA ARG A 25 -2.38 -14.70 -8.03
C ARG A 25 -1.04 -14.26 -7.45
N ILE A 26 -1.08 -13.67 -6.27
CA ILE A 26 0.10 -13.12 -5.60
C ILE A 26 0.19 -13.58 -4.15
N SER A 27 1.43 -13.66 -3.66
CA SER A 27 1.72 -13.95 -2.25
C SER A 27 1.39 -12.77 -1.34
N LEU A 28 1.23 -13.02 -0.05
CA LEU A 28 1.06 -11.98 0.97
C LEU A 28 2.19 -10.93 0.92
N LEU A 29 3.43 -11.37 0.71
CA LEU A 29 4.59 -10.49 0.63
C LEU A 29 4.47 -9.50 -0.54
N ALA A 30 4.10 -10.00 -1.73
CA ALA A 30 3.89 -9.16 -2.90
C ALA A 30 2.71 -8.21 -2.69
N ARG A 31 1.60 -8.70 -2.11
CA ARG A 31 0.44 -7.87 -1.76
C ARG A 31 0.82 -6.72 -0.82
N ASN A 32 1.60 -6.99 0.23
CA ASN A 32 1.98 -5.98 1.22
C ASN A 32 2.86 -4.88 0.61
N ARG A 33 3.80 -5.26 -0.27
CA ARG A 33 4.63 -4.29 -1.00
C ARG A 33 3.78 -3.38 -1.89
N ILE A 34 2.82 -3.95 -2.61
CA ILE A 34 1.90 -3.18 -3.47
C ILE A 34 1.04 -2.24 -2.61
N ALA A 35 0.40 -2.77 -1.56
CA ALA A 35 -0.47 -2.00 -0.69
C ALA A 35 0.25 -0.79 -0.05
N ALA A 36 1.47 -0.97 0.46
CA ALA A 36 2.24 0.13 1.07
C ALA A 36 2.52 1.28 0.08
N VAL A 37 2.80 0.95 -1.18
CA VAL A 37 3.03 1.93 -2.24
C VAL A 37 1.72 2.61 -2.65
N CYS A 38 0.63 1.84 -2.81
CA CYS A 38 -0.69 2.38 -3.12
C CYS A 38 -1.21 3.34 -2.04
N ASP A 39 -1.02 3.01 -0.76
CA ASP A 39 -1.39 3.89 0.36
C ASP A 39 -0.62 5.22 0.29
N TYR A 40 0.68 5.17 -0.02
CA TYR A 40 1.50 6.37 -0.19
C TYR A 40 1.00 7.26 -1.34
N TYR A 41 0.83 6.70 -2.54
CA TYR A 41 0.39 7.49 -3.70
C TYR A 41 -1.03 8.02 -3.52
N THR A 42 -1.93 7.26 -2.90
CA THR A 42 -3.29 7.72 -2.59
C THR A 42 -3.25 8.91 -1.65
N PHE A 43 -2.45 8.83 -0.58
CA PHE A 43 -2.28 9.95 0.36
C PHE A 43 -1.74 11.20 -0.33
N ILE A 44 -0.70 11.09 -1.16
CA ILE A 44 -0.12 12.23 -1.88
C ILE A 44 -1.13 12.84 -2.86
N ARG A 45 -1.91 12.03 -3.57
CA ARG A 45 -2.97 12.52 -4.47
C ARG A 45 -4.04 13.29 -3.69
N TYR A 46 -4.48 12.76 -2.55
CA TYR A 46 -5.48 13.42 -1.71
C TYR A 46 -4.95 14.70 -1.08
N LEU A 47 -3.68 14.73 -0.69
CA LEU A 47 -3.02 15.95 -0.20
C LEU A 47 -2.96 17.02 -1.30
N ARG A 48 -2.55 16.63 -2.53
CA ARG A 48 -2.50 17.55 -3.68
C ARG A 48 -3.88 18.06 -4.09
N ALA A 49 -4.91 17.23 -4.00
CA ALA A 49 -6.30 17.62 -4.30
C ALA A 49 -6.96 18.44 -3.18
N GLY A 50 -6.28 18.66 -2.04
CA GLY A 50 -6.84 19.38 -0.90
C GLY A 50 -7.92 18.62 -0.12
N LEU A 51 -8.05 17.30 -0.36
CA LEU A 51 -9.00 16.43 0.37
C LEU A 51 -8.55 16.20 1.82
N ILE A 52 -7.26 16.36 2.10
CA ILE A 52 -6.68 16.22 3.43
C ILE A 52 -6.41 17.61 3.99
N LYS A 53 -7.21 18.03 4.98
CA LYS A 53 -7.09 19.30 5.71
C LYS A 53 -6.27 19.15 7.00
N SER A 54 -5.14 18.46 6.94
CA SER A 54 -4.23 18.32 8.10
C SER A 54 -3.21 19.46 8.12
N GLY A 55 -2.70 19.82 9.30
CA GLY A 55 -1.58 20.76 9.41
C GLY A 55 -0.33 20.26 8.68
N ILE A 56 0.57 21.16 8.30
CA ILE A 56 1.81 20.83 7.58
C ILE A 56 2.64 19.79 8.34
N ARG A 57 2.74 19.94 9.67
CA ARG A 57 3.45 19.00 10.55
C ARG A 57 2.82 17.60 10.52
N ASP A 58 1.50 17.53 10.62
CA ASP A 58 0.77 16.25 10.64
C ASP A 58 0.90 15.56 9.28
N ALA A 59 0.75 16.32 8.19
CA ALA A 59 0.95 15.82 6.83
C ALA A 59 2.38 15.26 6.64
N TYR A 60 3.39 15.92 7.21
CA TYR A 60 4.77 15.44 7.16
C TYR A 60 4.94 14.10 7.90
N PHE A 61 4.48 13.99 9.15
CA PHE A 61 4.55 12.72 9.90
C PHE A 61 3.75 11.61 9.23
N ASP A 62 2.62 11.97 8.64
CA ASP A 62 1.79 11.10 7.83
C ASP A 62 2.52 10.50 6.63
N VAL A 63 3.33 11.32 5.94
CA VAL A 63 4.21 10.89 4.85
C VAL A 63 5.34 10.01 5.39
N MET A 64 5.95 10.37 6.52
CA MET A 64 7.02 9.58 7.13
C MET A 64 6.54 8.18 7.54
N GLN A 65 5.34 8.07 8.10
CA GLN A 65 4.73 6.78 8.45
C GLN A 65 4.50 5.90 7.22
N LEU A 66 4.02 6.46 6.12
CA LEU A 66 3.82 5.74 4.86
C LEU A 66 5.16 5.26 4.25
N ARG A 67 6.21 6.09 4.33
CA ARG A 67 7.56 5.70 3.91
C ARG A 67 8.12 4.57 4.77
N ARG A 68 7.90 4.61 6.09
CA ARG A 68 8.27 3.53 7.01
C ARG A 68 7.58 2.22 6.62
N ASN A 69 6.28 2.26 6.31
CA ASN A 69 5.53 1.09 5.88
C ASN A 69 6.11 0.47 4.60
N MET A 70 6.51 1.28 3.62
CA MET A 70 7.20 0.80 2.41
C MET A 70 8.54 0.12 2.73
N CYS A 71 9.34 0.70 3.64
CA CYS A 71 10.60 0.09 4.08
C CYS A 71 10.39 -1.27 4.77
N LEU A 72 9.40 -1.37 5.68
CA LEU A 72 9.05 -2.63 6.34
C LEU A 72 8.59 -3.68 5.34
N ALA A 73 7.72 -3.31 4.39
CA ALA A 73 7.25 -4.22 3.34
C ALA A 73 8.39 -4.67 2.39
N LYS A 74 9.38 -3.80 2.12
CA LYS A 74 10.58 -4.15 1.35
C LYS A 74 11.37 -5.27 2.03
N LEU A 75 11.52 -5.21 3.35
CA LEU A 75 12.18 -6.22 4.17
C LEU A 75 11.31 -7.46 4.46
N GLY A 76 10.04 -7.43 4.06
CA GLY A 76 9.09 -8.53 4.29
C GLY A 76 8.50 -8.59 5.69
N LEU A 77 8.60 -7.48 6.44
CA LEU A 77 7.98 -7.32 7.74
C LEU A 77 6.53 -6.82 7.60
N GLY A 78 5.71 -7.09 8.61
CA GLY A 78 4.35 -6.55 8.70
C GLY A 78 4.35 -5.04 8.89
N PHE A 79 3.29 -4.36 8.42
CA PHE A 79 3.07 -2.94 8.66
C PHE A 79 1.58 -2.66 8.92
N VAL A 80 1.28 -1.51 9.52
CA VAL A 80 -0.08 -1.07 9.82
C VAL A 80 -0.62 -0.23 8.65
N PRO A 81 -1.65 -0.71 7.91
CA PRO A 81 -2.27 0.04 6.83
C PRO A 81 -2.91 1.32 7.34
N LYS A 82 -2.83 2.40 6.56
CA LYS A 82 -3.35 3.70 6.98
C LYS A 82 -4.87 3.81 6.95
N THR A 83 -5.53 2.91 6.20
CA THR A 83 -7.00 2.79 6.18
C THR A 83 -7.60 2.53 7.56
N ASN A 84 -6.82 2.03 8.51
CA ASN A 84 -7.26 1.75 9.88
C ASN A 84 -7.06 2.92 10.86
N LEU A 85 -6.53 4.07 10.41
CA LEU A 85 -6.13 5.17 11.30
C LEU A 85 -7.01 6.43 11.21
N ARG A 86 -7.99 6.48 10.31
CA ARG A 86 -8.95 7.60 10.26
C ARG A 86 -10.39 7.07 10.25
N PRO A 87 -11.06 6.95 11.41
CA PRO A 87 -12.52 6.90 11.44
C PRO A 87 -13.02 8.29 11.04
N GLY A 88 -13.62 8.46 9.86
CA GLY A 88 -14.12 9.78 9.45
C GLY A 88 -14.11 10.10 7.95
N PHE A 89 -13.89 9.11 7.09
CA PHE A 89 -14.62 9.05 5.81
C PHE A 89 -15.64 7.93 5.92
#